data_AF-A0A8X8APH0-F1
#
_entry.id   AF-A0A8X8APH0-F1
#
_cell.length_a   1.000
_cell.length_b   1.000
_cell.length_c   1.000
_cell.angle_alpha   90.00
_cell.angle_beta   90.00
_cell.angle_gamma   90.00
#
_symmetry.space_group_name_H-M   'P 1'
#
loop_
_entity.id
_entity.type
_entity.pdbx_description
1 polymer ?
#
loop_
_entity_poly.entity_id
_entity_poly.type
_entity_poly.pdbx_seq_one_letter_code
_entity_poly.pdbx_strand_id
1 'polypeptide(L)'
;MHLSKAIVAALFFVVLLGGTLAYGQLTPTFYDQTCPNVSSIIRDVITETLATDPRIGASLIRLHFHDCFVNGCDGSLLLDDSDTIVSEKEAGGNNNSARGFEVVDRMKALLESACPATVSCADILTIAAEESVVLVS
;
A
#
# COMPACT_ATOMS: atom_id res chain seq x y z
N MET A 1 -26.06 -28.55 -39.25
CA MET A 1 -24.57 -28.51 -39.25
C MET A 1 -23.96 -27.12 -39.25
N HIS A 2 -24.57 -26.09 -39.86
CA HIS A 2 -24.02 -24.72 -39.84
C HIS A 2 -24.21 -24.00 -38.48
N LEU A 3 -25.35 -24.21 -37.83
CA LEU A 3 -25.66 -23.59 -36.53
C LEU A 3 -24.71 -24.06 -35.41
N SER A 4 -24.36 -25.35 -35.36
CA SER A 4 -23.41 -25.88 -34.38
C SER A 4 -21.98 -25.33 -34.57
N LYS A 5 -21.56 -25.05 -35.80
CA LYS A 5 -20.24 -24.46 -36.08
C LYS A 5 -20.17 -23.00 -35.62
N ALA A 6 -21.26 -22.24 -35.80
CA ALA A 6 -21.34 -20.86 -35.33
C ALA A 6 -21.35 -20.78 -33.79
N ILE A 7 -22.05 -21.69 -33.11
CA ILE A 7 -22.07 -21.76 -31.63
C ILE A 7 -20.68 -22.12 -31.09
N VAL A 8 -19.99 -23.09 -31.70
CA VAL A 8 -18.62 -23.46 -31.30
C VAL A 8 -17.65 -22.30 -31.53
N ALA A 9 -17.75 -21.60 -32.65
CA ALA A 9 -16.91 -20.43 -32.93
C ALA A 9 -17.17 -19.27 -31.95
N ALA A 10 -18.43 -19.02 -31.59
CA ALA A 10 -18.80 -18.01 -30.59
C ALA A 10 -18.29 -18.36 -29.19
N LEU A 11 -18.41 -19.62 -28.76
CA LEU A 11 -17.85 -20.08 -27.48
C LEU A 11 -16.33 -19.95 -27.43
N PHE A 12 -15.64 -20.27 -28.53
CA PHE A 12 -14.18 -20.12 -28.63
C PHE A 12 -13.76 -18.65 -28.56
N PHE A 13 -14.52 -17.75 -29.18
CA PHE A 13 -14.29 -16.30 -29.13
C PHE A 13 -14.55 -15.72 -27.74
N VAL A 14 -15.57 -16.22 -27.02
CA VAL A 14 -15.85 -15.86 -25.62
C VAL A 14 -14.77 -16.35 -24.66
N VAL A 15 -14.14 -17.50 -24.92
CA VAL A 15 -12.98 -17.98 -24.14
C VAL A 15 -11.72 -17.16 -24.44
N LEU A 16 -11.51 -16.74 -25.69
CA LEU A 16 -10.40 -15.85 -26.08
C LEU A 16 -10.54 -14.41 -25.55
N LEU A 17 -11.78 -13.93 -25.38
CA LEU A 17 -12.11 -12.64 -24.75
C LEU A 17 -12.35 -12.75 -23.23
N GLY A 18 -12.45 -13.97 -22.71
CA GLY A 18 -12.84 -14.30 -21.36
C GLY A 18 -11.67 -14.17 -20.40
N GLY A 19 -11.38 -12.92 -20.02
CA GLY A 19 -10.63 -12.54 -18.82
C GLY A 19 -9.24 -13.15 -18.72
N THR A 20 -8.21 -12.33 -18.96
CA THR A 20 -6.93 -12.58 -18.30
C THR A 20 -7.22 -12.82 -16.83
N LEU A 21 -6.84 -13.99 -16.29
CA LEU A 21 -6.69 -14.14 -14.85
C LEU A 21 -5.71 -13.05 -14.45
N ALA A 22 -6.22 -11.93 -13.93
CA ALA A 22 -5.39 -10.89 -13.37
C ALA A 22 -4.77 -11.52 -12.13
N TYR A 23 -3.59 -12.10 -12.29
CA TYR A 23 -2.74 -12.43 -11.16
C TYR A 23 -2.38 -11.08 -10.54
N GLY A 24 -2.98 -10.77 -9.39
CA GLY A 24 -2.63 -9.61 -8.55
C GLY A 24 -1.25 -9.78 -7.91
N GLN A 25 -0.27 -10.15 -8.72
CA GLN A 25 1.08 -10.46 -8.29
C GLN A 25 1.83 -9.16 -8.05
N LEU A 26 2.47 -9.06 -6.89
CA LEU A 26 3.32 -7.92 -6.53
C LEU A 26 4.65 -8.00 -7.29
N THR A 27 5.22 -6.85 -7.62
CA THR A 27 6.56 -6.73 -8.21
C THR A 27 7.30 -5.55 -7.60
N PRO A 28 8.61 -5.68 -7.27
CA PRO A 28 9.40 -4.56 -6.76
C PRO A 28 9.47 -3.37 -7.72
N THR A 29 9.26 -3.61 -9.02
CA THR A 29 9.38 -2.62 -10.09
C THR A 29 8.05 -1.93 -10.46
N PHE A 30 7.00 -2.09 -9.64
CA PHE A 30 5.65 -1.62 -9.97
C PHE A 30 5.61 -0.09 -10.24
N TYR A 31 6.43 0.67 -9.53
CA TYR A 31 6.48 2.14 -9.62
C TYR A 31 7.65 2.69 -10.45
N ASP A 32 8.51 1.86 -11.03
CA ASP A 32 9.75 2.30 -11.71
C ASP A 32 9.51 3.31 -12.82
N GLN A 33 8.35 3.24 -13.49
CA GLN A 33 7.99 4.14 -14.58
C GLN A 33 7.03 5.25 -14.16
N THR A 34 6.17 4.99 -13.17
CA THR A 34 5.06 5.88 -12.80
C THR A 34 5.40 6.78 -11.62
N CYS A 35 6.24 6.32 -10.69
CA CYS A 35 6.76 7.09 -9.58
C CYS A 35 8.20 6.65 -9.21
N PRO A 36 9.20 6.93 -10.06
CA PRO A 36 10.57 6.41 -9.91
C PRO A 36 11.28 6.84 -8.62
N ASN A 37 10.81 7.90 -7.97
CA ASN A 37 11.38 8.44 -6.73
C ASN A 37 10.60 8.01 -5.46
N VAL A 38 9.72 7.00 -5.56
CA VAL A 38 8.87 6.60 -4.42
C VAL A 38 9.68 6.26 -3.16
N SER A 39 10.71 5.41 -3.29
CA SER A 39 11.52 4.99 -2.14
C SER A 39 12.38 6.12 -1.60
N SER A 40 12.94 6.99 -2.46
CA SER A 40 13.76 8.12 -2.00
C SER A 40 12.93 9.16 -1.25
N ILE A 41 11.73 9.51 -1.74
CA ILE A 41 10.82 10.43 -1.04
C ILE A 41 10.45 9.88 0.34
N ILE A 42 10.10 8.59 0.43
CA ILE A 42 9.76 7.95 1.71
C ILE A 42 10.98 7.96 2.64
N ARG A 43 12.15 7.56 2.15
CA ARG A 43 13.41 7.53 2.92
C ARG A 43 13.80 8.89 3.48
N ASP A 44 13.66 9.94 2.69
CA ASP A 44 13.99 11.31 3.10
C ASP A 44 13.09 11.76 4.25
N VAL A 45 11.78 11.49 4.17
CA VAL A 45 10.85 11.80 5.26
C VAL A 45 11.20 11.05 6.55
N ILE A 46 11.54 9.76 6.46
CA ILE A 46 11.95 8.97 7.65
C ILE A 46 13.23 9.54 8.23
N THR A 47 14.23 9.80 7.38
CA THR A 47 15.53 10.35 7.78
C THR A 47 15.40 11.67 8.51
N GLU A 48 14.59 12.58 7.98
CA GLU A 48 14.31 13.86 8.64
C GLU A 48 13.56 13.66 9.97
N THR A 49 12.58 12.77 10.00
CA THR A 49 11.78 12.54 11.22
C THR A 49 12.62 11.91 12.32
N LEU A 50 13.58 11.03 11.98
CA LEU A 50 14.52 10.43 12.92
C LEU A 50 15.34 11.46 13.71
N ALA A 51 15.58 12.65 13.15
CA ALA A 51 16.29 13.72 13.85
C ALA A 51 15.53 14.24 15.09
N THR A 52 14.20 14.15 15.08
CA THR A 52 13.33 14.60 16.18
C THR A 52 12.66 13.47 16.94
N ASP A 53 12.48 12.31 16.30
CA ASP A 53 11.91 11.10 16.87
C ASP A 53 12.73 9.87 16.47
N PRO A 54 13.73 9.48 17.29
CA PRO A 54 14.55 8.30 17.02
C PRO A 54 13.77 6.98 17.01
N ARG A 55 12.51 6.96 17.48
CA ARG A 55 11.67 5.75 17.53
C ARG A 55 10.76 5.62 16.30
N ILE A 56 10.78 6.58 15.37
CA ILE A 56 9.83 6.56 14.25
C ILE A 56 9.99 5.31 13.37
N GLY A 57 11.23 4.87 13.10
CA GLY A 57 11.46 3.67 12.29
C GLY A 57 10.84 2.41 12.90
N ALA A 58 10.96 2.24 14.22
CA ALA A 58 10.32 1.15 14.95
C ALA A 58 8.78 1.27 14.96
N SER A 59 8.24 2.47 14.85
CA SER A 59 6.80 2.72 14.80
C SER A 59 6.22 2.39 13.42
N LEU A 60 6.92 2.77 12.34
CA LEU A 60 6.49 2.54 10.96
C LEU A 60 6.50 1.06 10.58
N ILE A 61 7.54 0.30 10.94
CA ILE A 61 7.55 -1.16 10.74
C ILE A 61 6.39 -1.84 11.49
N ARG A 62 6.04 -1.31 12.67
CA ARG A 62 4.91 -1.82 13.46
C ARG A 62 3.58 -1.51 12.78
N LEU A 63 3.40 -0.33 12.18
CA LEU A 63 2.19 -0.01 11.42
C LEU A 63 2.00 -1.00 10.26
N HIS A 64 3.06 -1.27 9.47
CA HIS A 64 2.98 -2.27 8.40
C HIS A 64 2.61 -3.66 8.92
N PHE A 65 3.22 -4.10 10.02
CA PHE A 65 2.85 -5.38 10.65
C PHE A 65 1.36 -5.43 11.05
N HIS A 66 0.85 -4.37 11.70
CA HIS A 66 -0.53 -4.32 12.16
C HIS A 66 -1.54 -4.25 11.00
N ASP A 67 -1.21 -3.53 9.92
CA ASP A 67 -1.99 -3.50 8.68
C ASP A 67 -2.07 -4.90 8.08
N CYS A 68 -0.92 -5.53 7.80
CA CYS A 68 -0.87 -6.84 7.18
C CYS A 68 -1.54 -7.97 7.98
N PHE A 69 -1.64 -7.85 9.31
CA PHE A 69 -2.24 -8.88 10.16
C PHE A 69 -3.77 -8.81 10.22
N VAL A 70 -4.38 -7.71 9.79
CA VAL A 70 -5.83 -7.52 9.76
C VAL A 70 -6.26 -7.41 8.31
N ASN A 71 -6.81 -8.49 7.76
CA ASN A 71 -7.30 -8.55 6.37
C ASN A 71 -6.25 -8.34 5.25
N GLY A 72 -4.97 -8.16 5.60
CA GLY A 72 -3.86 -8.07 4.66
C GLY A 72 -3.31 -6.65 4.57
N CYS A 73 -2.24 -6.46 3.79
CA CYS A 73 -1.57 -5.16 3.67
C CYS A 73 -2.38 -4.27 2.70
N ASP A 74 -3.48 -3.70 3.17
CA ASP A 74 -4.45 -2.96 2.36
C ASP A 74 -4.60 -1.48 2.75
N GLY A 75 -3.85 -1.02 3.77
CA GLY A 75 -3.91 0.33 4.29
C GLY A 75 -5.14 0.62 5.16
N SER A 76 -5.93 -0.40 5.51
CA SER A 76 -7.11 -0.29 6.39
C SER A 76 -6.78 0.32 7.75
N LEU A 77 -5.60 0.01 8.30
CA LEU A 77 -5.12 0.57 9.58
C LEU A 77 -5.07 2.11 9.58
N LEU A 78 -4.92 2.72 8.41
CA LEU A 78 -4.77 4.17 8.27
C LEU A 78 -6.09 4.92 8.30
N LEU A 79 -7.22 4.25 8.10
CA LEU A 79 -8.54 4.87 8.05
C LEU A 79 -8.97 5.37 9.43
N ASP A 80 -9.42 6.62 9.48
CA ASP A 80 -10.02 7.22 10.68
C ASP A 80 -11.50 6.83 10.83
N ASP A 81 -12.03 7.07 12.03
CA ASP A 81 -13.45 6.90 12.32
C ASP A 81 -14.32 7.73 11.36
N SER A 82 -15.46 7.16 10.97
CA SER A 82 -16.53 7.85 10.26
C SER A 82 -17.89 7.26 10.65
N ASP A 83 -18.99 7.82 10.14
CA ASP A 83 -20.34 7.33 10.41
C ASP A 83 -20.55 5.84 10.10
N THR A 84 -19.74 5.27 9.20
CA THR A 84 -19.83 3.87 8.76
C THR A 84 -18.58 3.04 9.06
N ILE A 85 -17.52 3.64 9.61
CA ILE A 85 -16.23 2.98 9.83
C ILE A 85 -15.84 3.19 11.29
N VAL A 86 -15.61 2.07 11.99
CA VAL A 86 -14.88 2.07 13.26
C VAL A 86 -13.43 1.80 12.93
N SER A 87 -12.56 2.73 13.26
CA SER A 87 -11.13 2.70 12.97
C SER A 87 -10.45 1.57 13.71
N GLU A 88 -9.53 0.89 13.02
CA GLU A 88 -8.62 -0.07 13.63
C GLU A 88 -7.67 0.60 14.62
N LYS A 89 -7.48 1.93 14.56
CA LYS A 89 -6.69 2.70 15.52
C LYS A 89 -7.23 2.56 16.95
N GLU A 90 -8.54 2.32 17.11
CA GLU A 90 -9.20 2.13 18.41
C GLU A 90 -9.17 0.68 18.92
N ALA A 91 -8.70 -0.28 18.11
CA ALA A 91 -8.54 -1.66 18.54
C ALA A 91 -7.56 -1.76 19.71
N GLY A 92 -7.74 -2.71 20.63
CA GLY A 92 -6.95 -2.80 21.87
C GLY A 92 -5.43 -2.90 21.66
N GLY A 93 -4.97 -3.45 20.53
CA GLY A 93 -3.55 -3.49 20.17
C GLY A 93 -3.00 -2.15 19.65
N ASN A 94 -3.85 -1.26 19.15
CA ASN A 94 -3.49 0.00 18.50
C ASN A 94 -3.77 1.21 19.37
N ASN A 95 -4.85 1.17 20.17
CA ASN A 95 -5.28 2.28 21.00
C ASN A 95 -4.19 2.69 22.00
N ASN A 96 -3.83 3.97 22.01
CA ASN A 96 -2.72 4.53 22.80
C ASN A 96 -1.39 3.79 22.62
N SER A 97 -1.17 3.18 21.45
CA SER A 97 -0.02 2.31 21.19
C SER A 97 0.56 2.52 19.79
N ALA A 98 -0.26 2.37 18.73
CA ALA A 98 0.15 2.64 17.36
C ALA A 98 0.39 4.14 17.17
N ARG A 99 1.44 4.50 16.42
CA ARG A 99 1.87 5.89 16.23
C ARG A 99 2.66 6.06 14.93
N GLY A 100 2.85 7.29 14.47
CA GLY A 100 3.54 7.63 13.23
C GLY A 100 2.62 7.82 12.02
N PHE A 101 1.30 7.93 12.25
CA PHE A 101 0.31 8.16 11.20
C PHE A 101 0.57 9.49 10.46
N GLU A 102 0.94 10.53 11.20
CA GLU A 102 1.29 11.85 10.68
C GLU A 102 2.51 11.83 9.74
N VAL A 103 3.40 10.87 9.94
CA VAL A 103 4.59 10.68 9.11
C VAL A 103 4.19 9.98 7.79
N VAL A 104 3.25 9.04 7.85
CA VAL A 104 2.63 8.43 6.66
C VAL A 104 1.88 9.47 5.85
N ASP A 105 1.11 10.37 6.49
CA ASP A 105 0.42 11.48 5.82
C ASP A 105 1.40 12.40 5.10
N ARG A 106 2.53 12.72 5.75
CA ARG A 106 3.59 13.55 5.14
C ARG A 106 4.19 12.88 3.91
N MET A 107 4.49 11.58 3.98
CA MET A 107 4.95 10.81 2.80
C MET A 107 3.93 10.84 1.68
N LYS A 108 2.65 10.56 2.02
CA LYS A 108 1.55 10.54 1.05
C LYS A 108 1.39 11.89 0.37
N ALA A 109 1.43 13.00 1.11
CA ALA A 109 1.31 14.34 0.54
C ALA A 109 2.44 14.66 -0.45
N LEU A 110 3.69 14.31 -0.13
CA LEU A 110 4.82 14.52 -1.02
C LEU A 110 4.74 13.63 -2.26
N LEU A 111 4.32 12.37 -2.10
CA LEU A 111 4.10 11.45 -3.22
C LEU A 111 2.96 11.91 -4.12
N GLU A 112 1.85 12.37 -3.58
CA GLU A 112 0.75 12.92 -4.39
C GLU A 112 1.15 14.19 -5.14
N SER A 113 2.07 15.00 -4.58
CA SER A 113 2.64 16.14 -5.31
C SER A 113 3.58 15.71 -6.44
N ALA A 114 4.27 14.57 -6.31
CA ALA A 114 5.26 14.10 -7.28
C ALA A 114 4.64 13.21 -8.37
N CYS A 115 3.72 12.33 -7.99
CA CYS A 115 3.08 11.32 -8.81
C CYS A 115 1.60 11.14 -8.36
N PRO A 116 0.70 12.05 -8.78
CA PRO A 116 -0.69 12.08 -8.33
C PRO A 116 -1.42 10.75 -8.55
N ALA A 117 -2.22 10.34 -7.56
CA ALA A 117 -3.08 9.16 -7.58
C ALA A 117 -2.38 7.86 -8.03
N THR A 118 -1.08 7.74 -7.78
CA THR A 118 -0.25 6.64 -8.29
C THR A 118 0.11 5.64 -7.19
N VAL A 119 0.71 6.10 -6.09
CA VAL A 119 1.22 5.22 -5.03
C VAL A 119 0.15 4.95 -3.98
N SER A 120 -0.14 3.67 -3.72
CA SER A 120 -1.13 3.25 -2.72
C SER A 120 -0.64 3.49 -1.28
N CYS A 121 -1.55 3.70 -0.33
CA CYS A 121 -1.16 3.87 1.08
C CYS A 121 -0.58 2.57 1.68
N ALA A 122 -1.05 1.41 1.22
CA ALA A 122 -0.50 0.10 1.59
C ALA A 122 0.98 -0.03 1.18
N ASP A 123 1.33 0.42 -0.04
CA ASP A 123 2.72 0.39 -0.50
C ASP A 123 3.59 1.42 0.23
N ILE A 124 3.03 2.57 0.65
CA ILE A 124 3.75 3.51 1.51
C ILE A 124 4.13 2.84 2.83
N LEU A 125 3.21 2.13 3.50
CA LEU A 125 3.55 1.40 4.72
C LEU A 125 4.62 0.33 4.48
N THR A 126 4.53 -0.38 3.36
CA THR A 126 5.48 -1.44 2.98
C THR A 126 6.89 -0.89 2.77
N ILE A 127 7.02 0.15 1.94
CA ILE A 127 8.32 0.78 1.65
C ILE A 127 8.85 1.51 2.89
N ALA A 128 7.98 2.16 3.67
CA ALA A 128 8.38 2.83 4.90
C ALA A 128 8.91 1.85 5.95
N ALA A 129 8.33 0.65 6.05
CA ALA A 129 8.83 -0.41 6.92
C ALA A 129 10.22 -0.89 6.47
N GLU A 130 10.44 -1.11 5.17
CA GLU A 130 11.74 -1.49 4.61
C GLU A 130 12.81 -0.42 4.90
N GLU A 131 12.56 0.83 4.50
CA GLU A 131 13.51 1.93 4.69
C GLU A 131 13.76 2.21 6.19
N SER A 132 12.76 2.02 7.04
CA SER A 132 12.93 2.11 8.49
C SER A 132 13.94 1.10 9.01
N VAL A 133 13.87 -0.16 8.57
CA VAL A 133 14.86 -1.19 8.96
C VAL A 133 16.24 -0.78 8.49
N VAL A 134 16.38 -0.38 7.22
CA VAL A 134 17.67 0.02 6.62
C VAL A 134 18.31 1.20 7.36
N LEU A 135 17.52 2.17 7.82
CA LEU A 135 18.02 3.40 8.44
C LEU A 135 18.38 3.23 9.93
N VAL A 136 17.82 2.23 10.62
CA VAL A 136 17.99 2.06 12.08
C VAL A 136 18.79 0.81 12.47
N SER A 137 19.19 -0.01 11.50
CA SER A 137 20.13 -1.13 11.66
C SER A 137 21.58 -0.67 11.53
#